data_AF-A0A818S5W7-F1
#
_entry.id   AF-A0A818S5W7-F1
#
_cell.length_a   1.000
_cell.length_b   1.000
_cell.length_c   1.000
_cell.angle_alpha   90.00
_cell.angle_beta   90.00
_cell.angle_gamma   90.00
#
_symmetry.space_group_name_H-M   'P 1'
#
loop_
_entity.id
_entity.type
_entity.pdbx_description
1 polymer ?
#
loop_
_entity_poly.entity_id
_entity_poly.type
_entity_poly.pdbx_seq_one_letter_code
_entity_poly.pdbx_strand_id
1 'polypeptide(L)'
;MGMLFVLIIIATIFIAKNAVNSAECRTVKQGAHYTSLIPFHGLKSNEIISTRVQFTNSSAHYLFPSTEPKGHLCTTSWNKLWGACRCGYLTSNHKDSDRFVFRRVGSCLRYDSGYVTGENDNCPDSNLIEIAAYAYDNGLKPFENQGTLLKEFSTRLQVDVWYKVTLIFEETKTTYQLFDNNDQLLETQEITHRQCKDFKLGMMQDLYFGGQCPAPQAVSVCYDRA
;
A
#
# COMPACT_ATOMS: atom_id res chain seq x y z
N MET A 1 -74.62 7.73 11.88
CA MET A 1 -73.60 6.96 12.63
C MET A 1 -72.34 6.95 11.79
N GLY A 2 -71.38 7.78 12.17
CA GLY A 2 -70.16 8.04 11.41
C GLY A 2 -69.09 6.96 11.64
N MET A 3 -68.44 6.54 10.57
CA MET A 3 -67.40 5.53 10.55
C MET A 3 -66.04 6.24 10.54
N LEU A 4 -65.35 6.19 11.67
CA LEU A 4 -64.06 6.84 11.91
C LEU A 4 -62.93 5.98 11.30
N PHE A 5 -62.37 6.42 10.18
CA PHE A 5 -61.15 5.85 9.61
C PHE A 5 -59.93 6.34 10.41
N VAL A 6 -59.30 5.45 11.16
CA VAL A 6 -58.01 5.71 11.82
C VAL A 6 -56.90 5.19 10.90
N LEU A 7 -56.23 6.11 10.19
CA LEU A 7 -55.05 5.82 9.40
C LEU A 7 -53.83 5.88 10.34
N ILE A 8 -53.25 4.72 10.68
CA ILE A 8 -51.98 4.65 11.44
C ILE A 8 -50.84 4.71 10.42
N ILE A 9 -50.23 5.88 10.27
CA ILE A 9 -48.98 6.06 9.52
C ILE A 9 -47.84 5.61 10.44
N ILE A 10 -47.35 4.38 10.25
CA ILE A 10 -46.12 3.91 10.89
C ILE A 10 -44.94 4.50 10.10
N ALA A 11 -44.40 5.61 10.58
CA ALA A 11 -43.14 6.15 10.09
C ALA A 11 -41.98 5.28 10.59
N THR A 12 -41.52 4.34 9.77
CA THR A 12 -40.25 3.65 9.99
C THR A 12 -39.11 4.63 9.77
N ILE A 13 -38.61 5.19 10.88
CA ILE A 13 -37.34 5.93 10.90
C ILE A 13 -36.23 4.91 10.62
N PHE A 14 -35.80 4.82 9.36
CA PHE A 14 -34.53 4.20 9.00
C PHE A 14 -33.42 5.06 9.60
N ILE A 15 -32.97 4.72 10.81
CA ILE A 15 -31.70 5.21 11.31
C ILE A 15 -30.63 4.51 10.47
N ALA A 16 -30.20 5.16 9.40
CA ALA A 16 -28.95 4.83 8.74
C ALA A 16 -27.87 4.95 9.82
N LYS A 17 -27.43 3.81 10.37
CA LYS A 17 -26.18 3.75 11.11
C LYS A 17 -25.11 4.11 10.08
N ASN A 18 -24.70 5.37 10.07
CA ASN A 18 -23.40 5.75 9.52
C ASN A 18 -22.39 4.96 10.35
N ALA A 19 -22.03 3.77 9.86
CA ALA A 19 -20.85 3.07 10.32
C ALA A 19 -19.71 4.02 9.99
N VAL A 20 -19.25 4.75 11.02
CA VAL A 20 -18.00 5.49 10.93
C VAL A 20 -16.94 4.40 10.78
N ASN A 21 -16.55 4.10 9.55
CA ASN A 21 -15.35 3.32 9.31
C ASN A 21 -14.20 4.10 9.96
N SER A 22 -13.77 3.64 11.14
CA SER A 22 -12.62 4.24 11.79
C SER A 22 -11.38 3.81 11.01
N ALA A 23 -10.72 4.76 10.37
CA ALA A 23 -9.43 4.54 9.73
C ALA A 23 -8.48 3.85 10.71
N GLU A 24 -7.91 2.71 10.32
CA GLU A 24 -6.93 1.98 11.13
C GLU A 24 -5.53 2.31 10.66
N CYS A 25 -4.72 2.94 11.52
CA CYS A 25 -3.32 3.21 11.22
C CYS A 25 -2.44 2.05 11.66
N ARG A 26 -1.61 1.57 10.72
CA ARG A 26 -0.57 0.58 10.98
C ARG A 26 0.77 1.31 11.07
N THR A 27 1.54 1.01 12.11
CA THR A 27 2.84 1.63 12.38
C THR A 27 3.92 0.57 12.48
N VAL A 28 4.97 0.67 11.68
CA VAL A 28 6.21 -0.06 11.88
C VAL A 28 7.09 0.76 12.82
N LYS A 29 7.50 0.16 13.94
CA LYS A 29 8.35 0.83 14.93
C LYS A 29 9.79 0.92 14.44
N GLN A 30 10.54 1.87 15.00
CA GLN A 30 11.99 1.94 14.78
C GLN A 30 12.66 0.58 15.07
N GLY A 31 13.59 0.19 14.20
CA GLY A 31 14.30 -1.10 14.30
C GLY A 31 13.47 -2.31 13.88
N ALA A 32 12.20 -2.13 13.50
CA ALA A 32 11.35 -3.21 13.02
C ALA A 32 11.16 -3.16 11.50
N HIS A 33 10.80 -4.31 10.94
CA HIS A 33 10.36 -4.45 9.55
C HIS A 33 8.83 -4.54 9.42
N TYR A 34 8.15 -4.95 10.48
CA TYR A 34 6.72 -5.26 10.47
C TYR A 34 6.02 -4.51 11.60
N THR A 35 4.71 -4.34 11.46
CA THR A 35 3.83 -3.74 12.48
C THR A 35 3.59 -4.71 13.65
N SER A 36 3.65 -6.02 13.37
CA SER A 36 3.51 -7.14 14.30
C SER A 36 4.36 -8.33 13.80
N LEU A 37 4.32 -9.48 14.48
CA LEU A 37 5.11 -10.66 14.09
C LEU A 37 4.80 -11.19 12.68
N ILE A 38 3.60 -10.93 12.13
CA ILE A 38 3.19 -11.38 10.78
C ILE A 38 2.34 -10.29 10.13
N PRO A 39 2.70 -9.76 8.94
CA PRO A 39 1.93 -8.75 8.20
C PRO A 39 0.75 -9.39 7.46
N PHE A 40 -0.08 -10.13 8.17
CA PHE A 40 -1.21 -10.90 7.66
C PHE A 40 -2.51 -10.34 8.23
N HIS A 41 -3.51 -10.13 7.37
CA HIS A 41 -4.82 -9.64 7.82
C HIS A 41 -6.00 -10.39 7.19
N GLY A 42 -5.76 -11.56 6.57
CA GLY A 42 -6.82 -12.39 6.04
C GLY A 42 -6.44 -13.11 4.75
N LEU A 43 -7.42 -13.77 4.17
CA LEU A 43 -7.31 -14.46 2.89
C LEU A 43 -8.16 -13.73 1.85
N LYS A 44 -7.70 -13.71 0.60
CA LYS A 44 -8.51 -13.29 -0.54
C LYS A 44 -8.95 -14.48 -1.37
N SER A 45 -10.17 -14.41 -1.88
CA SER A 45 -10.72 -15.31 -2.89
C SER A 45 -11.26 -14.58 -4.13
N ASN A 46 -11.14 -13.26 -4.14
CA ASN A 46 -11.65 -12.38 -5.20
C ASN A 46 -10.55 -12.00 -6.19
N GLU A 47 -10.95 -11.78 -7.43
CA GLU A 47 -10.08 -11.30 -8.51
C GLU A 47 -9.77 -9.82 -8.35
N ILE A 48 -10.70 -9.06 -7.75
CA ILE A 48 -10.53 -7.64 -7.50
C ILE A 48 -10.49 -7.43 -6.00
N ILE A 49 -9.43 -6.78 -5.53
CA ILE A 49 -9.35 -6.27 -4.16
C ILE A 49 -9.02 -4.78 -4.22
N SER A 50 -9.55 -4.02 -3.27
CA SER A 50 -9.24 -2.60 -3.14
C SER A 50 -9.21 -2.18 -1.67
N THR A 51 -8.48 -1.11 -1.36
CA THR A 51 -8.51 -0.44 -0.06
C THR A 51 -8.18 1.04 -0.28
N ARG A 52 -8.54 1.90 0.68
CA ARG A 52 -7.98 3.27 0.70
C ARG A 52 -6.80 3.33 1.65
N VAL A 53 -5.79 4.09 1.24
CA VAL A 53 -4.57 4.35 1.99
C VAL A 53 -4.40 5.85 2.18
N GLN A 54 -3.92 6.23 3.36
CA GLN A 54 -3.46 7.58 3.65
C GLN A 54 -2.07 7.48 4.27
N PHE A 55 -1.10 8.13 3.63
CA PHE A 55 0.25 8.24 4.16
C PHE A 55 0.28 9.32 5.22
N THR A 56 0.85 9.03 6.39
CA THR A 56 1.12 10.08 7.39
C THR A 56 2.43 10.79 7.06
N ASN A 57 2.68 11.94 7.68
CA ASN A 57 3.99 12.62 7.62
C ASN A 57 5.18 11.69 7.88
N SER A 58 5.04 10.72 8.79
CA SER A 58 6.13 9.77 9.08
C SER A 58 6.56 8.90 7.88
N SER A 59 5.68 8.75 6.86
CA SER A 59 5.99 8.03 5.63
C SER A 59 6.78 8.85 4.60
N ALA A 60 6.70 10.19 4.66
CA ALA A 60 7.44 11.08 3.76
C ALA A 60 8.75 11.61 4.39
N HIS A 61 8.86 11.57 5.72
CA HIS A 61 9.93 12.23 6.48
C HIS A 61 10.83 11.27 7.26
N TYR A 62 10.84 9.98 6.93
CA TYR A 62 11.79 9.06 7.57
C TYR A 62 13.21 9.27 7.07
N LEU A 63 14.17 9.36 8.00
CA LEU A 63 15.56 9.59 7.67
C LEU A 63 16.46 8.60 8.39
N PHE A 64 17.31 7.91 7.62
CA PHE A 64 18.36 7.08 8.21
C PHE A 64 19.44 7.98 8.83
N PRO A 65 20.04 7.59 9.96
CA PRO A 65 21.15 8.35 10.54
C PRO A 65 22.28 8.51 9.53
N SER A 66 22.98 9.66 9.57
CA SER A 66 24.14 9.91 8.70
C SER A 66 25.32 8.98 8.95
N THR A 67 25.25 8.18 10.01
CA THR A 67 26.21 7.13 10.36
C THR A 67 25.81 5.75 9.81
N GLU A 68 24.64 5.59 9.17
CA GLU A 68 24.20 4.30 8.62
C GLU A 68 24.89 4.04 7.27
N PRO A 69 25.82 3.06 7.17
CA PRO A 69 26.61 2.83 5.96
C PRO A 69 25.79 2.41 4.75
N LYS A 70 24.58 1.88 4.98
CA LYS A 70 23.64 1.52 3.91
C LYS A 70 22.53 2.56 3.73
N GLY A 71 22.62 3.74 4.33
CA GLY A 71 21.53 4.71 4.38
C GLY A 71 20.93 5.04 3.01
N HIS A 72 21.79 5.20 1.99
CA HIS A 72 21.36 5.43 0.61
C HIS A 72 20.54 4.25 0.06
N LEU A 73 21.05 3.02 0.20
CA LEU A 73 20.34 1.80 -0.21
C LEU A 73 19.02 1.62 0.57
N CYS A 74 19.06 1.84 1.89
CA CYS A 74 17.89 1.69 2.76
C CYS A 74 16.77 2.66 2.38
N THR A 75 17.14 3.89 2.05
CA THR A 75 16.20 4.98 1.75
C THR A 75 15.55 4.84 0.38
N THR A 76 16.32 4.38 -0.61
CA THR A 76 15.83 4.19 -1.99
C THR A 76 15.11 2.85 -2.20
N SER A 77 15.15 1.97 -1.19
CA SER A 77 14.43 0.70 -1.18
C SER A 77 12.91 0.87 -1.05
N TRP A 78 12.18 -0.09 -1.62
CA TRP A 78 10.71 -0.11 -1.66
C TRP A 78 10.06 -0.80 -0.47
N ASN A 79 9.41 -0.04 0.39
CA ASN A 79 8.59 -0.52 1.51
C ASN A 79 7.29 -1.13 0.99
N LYS A 80 6.80 -2.24 1.57
CA LYS A 80 5.51 -2.81 1.12
C LYS A 80 4.36 -2.07 1.76
N LEU A 81 3.38 -1.69 0.94
CA LEU A 81 2.19 -0.96 1.36
C LEU A 81 1.05 -1.93 1.64
N TRP A 82 0.59 -2.60 0.59
CA TRP A 82 -0.61 -3.43 0.62
C TRP A 82 -0.67 -4.31 -0.63
N GLY A 83 -1.19 -5.51 -0.49
CA GLY A 83 -1.44 -6.41 -1.61
C GLY A 83 -1.76 -7.82 -1.14
N ALA A 84 -1.46 -8.81 -1.97
CA ALA A 84 -1.76 -10.19 -1.65
C ALA A 84 -0.85 -11.18 -2.37
N CYS A 85 -0.73 -12.39 -1.82
CA CYS A 85 -0.22 -13.53 -2.58
C CYS A 85 -1.16 -13.89 -3.74
N ARG A 86 -0.62 -14.58 -4.74
CA ARG A 86 -1.39 -15.24 -5.79
C ARG A 86 -1.10 -16.75 -5.78
N CYS A 87 -1.87 -17.50 -6.57
CA CYS A 87 -1.65 -18.93 -6.80
C CYS A 87 -1.81 -19.82 -5.55
N GLY A 88 -2.70 -19.46 -4.62
CA GLY A 88 -3.07 -20.30 -3.47
C GLY A 88 -2.82 -19.67 -2.09
N TYR A 89 -3.55 -20.14 -1.09
CA TYR A 89 -3.50 -19.59 0.28
C TYR A 89 -2.18 -19.86 1.02
N LEU A 90 -1.47 -20.93 0.67
CA LEU A 90 -0.22 -21.31 1.32
C LEU A 90 1.02 -20.88 0.51
N THR A 91 0.82 -20.10 -0.55
CA THR A 91 1.90 -19.62 -1.38
C THR A 91 2.70 -18.56 -0.64
N SER A 92 4.02 -18.78 -0.55
CA SER A 92 4.95 -17.83 0.07
C SER A 92 4.85 -16.48 -0.64
N ASN A 93 4.87 -15.42 0.16
CA ASN A 93 4.89 -14.04 -0.35
C ASN A 93 6.11 -13.72 -1.20
N HIS A 94 7.24 -14.40 -0.96
CA HIS A 94 8.44 -14.27 -1.79
C HIS A 94 8.42 -15.19 -3.02
N LYS A 95 7.39 -16.02 -3.17
CA LYS A 95 7.22 -16.87 -4.35
C LYS A 95 6.29 -16.22 -5.34
N ASP A 96 5.05 -15.95 -4.95
CA ASP A 96 4.06 -15.32 -5.82
C ASP A 96 3.21 -14.31 -5.02
N SER A 97 3.47 -13.02 -5.21
CA SER A 97 2.67 -11.96 -4.61
C SER A 97 2.70 -10.68 -5.42
N ASP A 98 1.65 -9.89 -5.28
CA ASP A 98 1.45 -8.61 -5.96
C ASP A 98 1.15 -7.55 -4.89
N ARG A 99 1.92 -6.47 -4.90
CA ARG A 99 1.79 -5.40 -3.91
C ARG A 99 1.98 -4.03 -4.53
N PHE A 100 1.24 -3.06 -4.00
CA PHE A 100 1.71 -1.69 -4.01
C PHE A 100 2.88 -1.57 -3.02
N VAL A 101 3.89 -0.81 -3.43
CA VAL A 101 5.02 -0.44 -2.59
C VAL A 101 5.18 1.07 -2.60
N PHE A 102 5.86 1.60 -1.58
CA PHE A 102 6.09 3.02 -1.46
C PHE A 102 7.49 3.33 -0.94
N ARG A 103 7.93 4.54 -1.21
CA ARG A 103 9.07 5.17 -0.55
C ARG A 103 8.86 6.68 -0.52
N ARG A 104 9.55 7.38 0.37
CA ARG A 104 9.60 8.84 0.28
C ARG A 104 10.32 9.28 -1.00
N VAL A 105 10.01 10.47 -1.50
CA VAL A 105 10.67 11.00 -2.69
C VAL A 105 12.17 11.21 -2.45
N GLY A 106 12.98 10.57 -3.29
CA GLY A 106 14.45 10.58 -3.17
C GLY A 106 15.11 11.91 -3.56
N SER A 107 14.47 12.75 -4.39
CA SER A 107 15.03 14.02 -4.85
C SER A 107 15.19 15.07 -3.73
N CYS A 108 14.50 14.88 -2.60
CA CYS A 108 14.66 15.74 -1.42
C CYS A 108 15.84 15.37 -0.54
N LEU A 109 16.58 14.30 -0.86
CA LEU A 109 17.59 13.74 0.03
C LEU A 109 19.00 14.03 -0.50
N ARG A 110 19.88 14.33 0.44
CA ARG A 110 21.32 14.49 0.18
C ARG A 110 22.01 13.18 0.53
N TYR A 111 22.85 12.73 -0.39
CA TYR A 111 23.64 11.52 -0.24
C TYR A 111 25.12 11.86 -0.33
N ASP A 112 25.91 11.14 0.44
CA ASP A 112 27.36 11.07 0.26
C ASP A 112 27.76 9.61 0.29
N SER A 113 28.19 9.09 -0.85
CA SER A 113 28.50 7.67 -1.03
C SER A 113 27.30 6.77 -0.63
N GLY A 114 27.48 5.89 0.35
CA GLY A 114 26.44 5.00 0.89
C GLY A 114 25.52 5.63 1.95
N TYR A 115 25.76 6.87 2.36
CA TYR A 115 25.09 7.51 3.49
C TYR A 115 24.00 8.50 3.05
N VAL A 116 23.03 8.74 3.94
CA VAL A 116 22.12 9.89 3.85
C VAL A 116 22.67 11.00 4.73
N THR A 117 23.00 12.14 4.16
CA THR A 117 23.64 13.25 4.89
C THR A 117 22.66 14.35 5.32
N GLY A 118 21.43 14.29 4.84
CA GLY A 118 20.35 15.18 5.24
C GLY A 118 19.30 15.34 4.14
N GLU A 119 18.53 16.41 4.24
CA GLU A 119 17.50 16.78 3.26
C GLU A 119 17.87 18.10 2.60
N ASN A 120 17.34 18.35 1.40
CA ASN A 120 17.43 19.63 0.71
C ASN A 120 16.45 20.63 1.35
N ASP A 121 16.96 21.79 1.76
CA ASP A 121 16.13 22.85 2.34
C ASP A 121 15.04 23.28 1.34
N ASN A 122 13.81 23.44 1.83
CA ASN A 122 12.64 23.85 1.03
C ASN A 122 12.34 22.94 -0.17
N CYS A 123 12.63 21.64 -0.08
CA CYS A 123 12.30 20.71 -1.16
C CYS A 123 10.78 20.70 -1.43
N PRO A 124 10.35 20.96 -2.69
CA PRO A 124 8.93 20.99 -3.04
C PRO A 124 8.25 19.63 -2.92
N ASP A 125 9.03 18.54 -2.99
CA ASP A 125 8.53 17.16 -2.92
C ASP A 125 8.58 16.57 -1.50
N SER A 126 8.85 17.37 -0.46
CA SER A 126 9.09 16.88 0.91
C SER A 126 7.90 16.15 1.53
N ASN A 127 6.68 16.45 1.09
CA ASN A 127 5.43 15.81 1.54
C ASN A 127 4.89 14.78 0.53
N LEU A 128 5.70 14.41 -0.46
CA LEU A 128 5.31 13.48 -1.51
C LEU A 128 5.86 12.06 -1.28
N ILE A 129 5.11 11.09 -1.78
CA ILE A 129 5.38 9.66 -1.74
C ILE A 129 5.46 9.13 -3.17
N GLU A 130 6.46 8.30 -3.44
CA GLU A 130 6.56 7.52 -4.67
C GLU A 130 5.90 6.16 -4.46
N ILE A 131 5.21 5.67 -5.49
CA ILE A 131 4.49 4.40 -5.48
C ILE A 131 4.96 3.53 -6.65
N ALA A 132 4.99 2.21 -6.47
CA ALA A 132 5.25 1.26 -7.55
C ALA A 132 4.34 0.03 -7.45
N ALA A 133 4.08 -0.59 -8.59
CA ALA A 133 3.62 -1.96 -8.70
C ALA A 133 4.83 -2.90 -8.50
N TYR A 134 4.67 -3.94 -7.68
CA TYR A 134 5.76 -4.78 -7.21
C TYR A 134 5.29 -6.22 -7.09
N ALA A 135 5.89 -7.14 -7.84
CA ALA A 135 5.40 -8.52 -7.84
C ALA A 135 6.45 -9.62 -7.89
N TYR A 136 6.40 -10.54 -6.93
CA TYR A 136 7.13 -11.80 -7.05
C TYR A 136 6.40 -12.72 -8.03
N ASP A 137 7.13 -13.36 -8.93
CA ASP A 137 6.61 -14.41 -9.81
C ASP A 137 7.53 -15.63 -9.80
N ASN A 138 7.04 -16.75 -9.27
CA ASN A 138 7.80 -17.99 -9.06
C ASN A 138 9.15 -17.82 -8.33
N GLY A 139 9.24 -16.88 -7.40
CA GLY A 139 10.48 -16.57 -6.68
C GLY A 139 11.38 -15.55 -7.36
N LEU A 140 11.05 -15.07 -8.56
CA LEU A 140 11.75 -13.95 -9.17
C LEU A 140 11.50 -12.69 -8.37
N LYS A 141 12.59 -11.96 -8.07
CA LYS A 141 12.56 -10.79 -7.19
C LYS A 141 12.34 -9.51 -8.00
N PRO A 142 11.43 -8.62 -7.61
CA PRO A 142 11.17 -7.39 -8.35
C PRO A 142 12.36 -6.44 -8.50
N PHE A 143 13.18 -6.30 -7.46
CA PHE A 143 14.32 -5.38 -7.49
C PHE A 143 15.48 -5.86 -8.36
N GLU A 144 15.51 -7.14 -8.71
CA GLU A 144 16.43 -7.74 -9.69
C GLU A 144 15.84 -7.69 -11.12
N ASN A 145 14.55 -7.32 -11.27
CA ASN A 145 13.76 -7.38 -12.51
C ASN A 145 12.98 -6.06 -12.71
N GLN A 146 13.70 -4.94 -12.70
CA GLN A 146 13.11 -3.61 -12.87
C GLN A 146 12.50 -3.43 -14.27
N GLY A 147 11.34 -2.77 -14.35
CA GLY A 147 10.59 -2.56 -15.59
C GLY A 147 9.65 -3.71 -15.97
N THR A 148 9.83 -4.90 -15.39
CA THR A 148 8.92 -6.04 -15.58
C THR A 148 8.13 -6.34 -14.32
N LEU A 149 8.81 -6.65 -13.21
CA LEU A 149 8.21 -7.02 -11.93
C LEU A 149 8.19 -5.89 -10.90
N LEU A 150 8.85 -4.77 -11.22
CA LEU A 150 8.80 -3.51 -10.49
C LEU A 150 8.52 -2.39 -11.50
N LYS A 151 7.37 -1.73 -11.37
CA LYS A 151 6.96 -0.63 -12.25
C LYS A 151 6.52 0.57 -11.43
N GLU A 152 7.30 1.65 -11.51
CA GLU A 152 7.02 2.89 -10.80
C GLU A 152 5.82 3.61 -11.41
N PHE A 153 4.98 4.18 -10.56
CA PHE A 153 3.96 5.13 -10.97
C PHE A 153 4.59 6.50 -11.18
N SER A 154 4.20 7.21 -12.24
CA SER A 154 4.61 8.62 -12.44
C SER A 154 3.93 9.55 -11.43
N THR A 155 2.74 9.18 -10.97
CA THR A 155 1.96 9.90 -9.98
C THR A 155 2.62 9.81 -8.61
N ARG A 156 2.87 10.97 -8.00
CA ARG A 156 3.31 11.10 -6.60
C ARG A 156 2.14 11.44 -5.70
N LEU A 157 2.11 10.86 -4.50
CA LEU A 157 1.00 11.02 -3.55
C LEU A 157 1.36 11.98 -2.43
N GLN A 158 0.43 12.85 -2.07
CA GLN A 158 0.56 13.73 -0.91
C GLN A 158 0.28 12.95 0.37
N VAL A 159 1.01 13.26 1.44
CA VAL A 159 0.63 12.83 2.79
C VAL A 159 -0.70 13.46 3.22
N ASP A 160 -1.36 12.81 4.18
CA ASP A 160 -2.64 13.22 4.76
C ASP A 160 -3.80 13.31 3.74
N VAL A 161 -3.63 12.76 2.54
CA VAL A 161 -4.69 12.58 1.52
C VAL A 161 -5.01 11.09 1.35
N TRP A 162 -6.30 10.77 1.23
CA TRP A 162 -6.77 9.42 0.94
C TRP A 162 -6.66 9.12 -0.55
N TYR A 163 -6.15 7.94 -0.87
CA TYR A 163 -6.09 7.38 -2.21
C TYR A 163 -6.67 5.98 -2.20
N LYS A 164 -7.36 5.58 -3.27
CA LYS A 164 -7.77 4.19 -3.43
C LYS A 164 -6.75 3.46 -4.29
N VAL A 165 -6.34 2.29 -3.83
CA VAL A 165 -5.49 1.35 -4.57
C VAL A 165 -6.26 0.08 -4.87
N THR A 166 -6.20 -0.39 -6.11
CA THR A 166 -6.92 -1.58 -6.57
C THR A 166 -5.95 -2.53 -7.26
N LEU A 167 -6.06 -3.82 -6.93
CA LEU A 167 -5.41 -4.90 -7.66
C LEU A 167 -6.49 -5.74 -8.35
N ILE A 168 -6.33 -5.93 -9.66
CA ILE A 168 -7.14 -6.81 -10.49
C ILE A 168 -6.25 -7.97 -10.92
N PHE A 169 -6.49 -9.13 -10.35
CA PHE A 169 -5.76 -10.36 -10.62
C PHE A 169 -6.38 -11.08 -11.80
N GLU A 170 -5.56 -11.39 -12.78
CA GLU A 170 -5.86 -12.28 -13.89
C GLU A 170 -4.87 -13.45 -13.87
N GLU A 171 -5.17 -14.49 -14.66
CA GLU A 171 -4.38 -15.71 -14.66
C GLU A 171 -2.90 -15.48 -15.00
N THR A 172 -2.62 -14.54 -15.90
CA THR A 172 -1.30 -14.20 -16.44
C THR A 172 -0.92 -12.73 -16.26
N LYS A 173 -1.70 -11.96 -15.51
CA LYS A 173 -1.45 -10.52 -15.32
C LYS A 173 -1.99 -10.05 -13.99
N THR A 174 -1.43 -8.98 -13.46
CA THR A 174 -2.07 -8.17 -12.42
C THR A 174 -2.10 -6.72 -12.90
N THR A 175 -3.28 -6.11 -12.87
CA THR A 175 -3.47 -4.68 -13.14
C THR A 175 -3.57 -3.93 -11.81
N TYR A 176 -2.73 -2.91 -11.69
CA TYR A 176 -2.60 -2.04 -10.53
C TYR A 176 -3.21 -0.69 -10.88
N GLN A 177 -4.26 -0.28 -10.18
CA GLN A 177 -4.93 1.00 -10.41
C GLN A 177 -4.82 1.88 -9.19
N LEU A 178 -4.44 3.14 -9.42
CA LEU A 178 -4.35 4.18 -8.43
C LEU A 178 -5.43 5.23 -8.69
N PHE A 179 -6.21 5.56 -7.67
CA PHE A 179 -7.28 6.55 -7.74
C PHE A 179 -7.09 7.61 -6.66
N ASP A 180 -7.62 8.80 -6.90
CA ASP A 180 -7.70 9.86 -5.90
C ASP A 180 -8.82 9.62 -4.86
N ASN A 181 -9.02 10.59 -3.97
CA ASN A 181 -10.07 10.55 -2.95
C ASN A 181 -11.50 10.58 -3.51
N ASN A 182 -11.68 11.06 -4.74
CA ASN A 182 -12.97 11.15 -5.42
C ASN A 182 -13.22 9.95 -6.34
N ASP A 183 -12.43 8.89 -6.19
CA ASP A 183 -12.47 7.69 -7.02
C ASP A 183 -12.18 7.94 -8.52
N GLN A 184 -11.50 9.04 -8.85
CA GLN A 184 -10.97 9.30 -10.19
C GLN A 184 -9.67 8.51 -10.40
N LEU A 185 -9.61 7.74 -11.50
CA LEU A 185 -8.40 7.00 -11.87
C LEU A 185 -7.27 8.00 -12.21
N LEU A 186 -6.17 7.90 -11.48
CA LEU A 186 -4.96 8.69 -11.70
C LEU A 186 -4.02 7.97 -12.67
N GLU A 187 -3.75 6.69 -12.43
CA GLU A 187 -2.77 5.94 -13.22
C GLU A 187 -3.00 4.42 -13.11
N THR A 188 -2.58 3.68 -14.15
CA THR A 188 -2.59 2.21 -14.21
C THR A 188 -1.21 1.67 -14.52
N GLN A 189 -0.81 0.61 -13.82
CA GLN A 189 0.36 -0.20 -14.15
C GLN A 189 -0.07 -1.67 -14.34
N GLU A 190 0.67 -2.41 -15.16
CA GLU A 190 0.39 -3.83 -15.41
C GLU A 190 1.66 -4.66 -15.31
N ILE A 191 1.60 -5.78 -14.60
CA ILE A 191 2.68 -6.76 -14.54
C ILE A 191 2.17 -8.08 -15.14
N THR A 192 2.91 -8.60 -16.12
CA THR A 192 2.65 -9.91 -16.72
C THR A 192 3.32 -10.99 -15.87
N HIS A 193 2.62 -12.10 -15.69
CA HIS A 193 3.04 -13.26 -14.93
C HIS A 193 2.99 -14.53 -15.77
N ARG A 194 3.65 -15.57 -15.28
CA ARG A 194 3.33 -16.94 -15.69
C ARG A 194 1.87 -17.28 -15.33
N GLN A 195 1.33 -18.26 -16.04
CA GLN A 195 0.01 -18.81 -15.74
C GLN A 195 -0.03 -19.49 -14.37
N CYS A 196 -1.09 -19.24 -13.59
CA CYS A 196 -1.41 -20.06 -12.42
C CYS A 196 -2.92 -20.16 -12.15
N LYS A 197 -3.39 -21.38 -11.88
CA LYS A 197 -4.82 -21.70 -11.78
C LYS A 197 -5.55 -20.99 -10.63
N ASP A 198 -4.88 -20.85 -9.49
CA ASP A 198 -5.46 -20.28 -8.27
C ASP A 198 -5.06 -18.81 -8.05
N PHE A 199 -4.90 -18.03 -9.14
CA PHE A 199 -4.45 -16.64 -9.09
C PHE A 199 -5.28 -15.75 -8.14
N LYS A 200 -6.59 -16.01 -8.05
CA LYS A 200 -7.51 -15.30 -7.15
C LYS A 200 -7.38 -15.68 -5.67
N LEU A 201 -6.73 -16.79 -5.34
CA LEU A 201 -6.53 -17.23 -3.96
C LEU A 201 -5.18 -16.75 -3.42
N GLY A 202 -5.16 -16.24 -2.19
CA GLY A 202 -3.91 -15.85 -1.54
C GLY A 202 -4.08 -15.21 -0.17
N MET A 203 -2.96 -14.99 0.51
CA MET A 203 -2.93 -14.25 1.78
C MET A 203 -2.88 -12.75 1.51
N MET A 204 -3.68 -11.99 2.23
CA MET A 204 -3.63 -10.53 2.26
C MET A 204 -2.43 -10.05 3.06
N GLN A 205 -1.81 -8.96 2.58
CA GLN A 205 -0.50 -8.51 3.05
C GLN A 205 -0.54 -7.02 3.36
N ASP A 206 0.02 -6.69 4.51
CA ASP A 206 0.02 -5.33 5.06
C ASP A 206 1.39 -4.64 4.99
N LEU A 207 1.42 -3.45 5.57
CA LEU A 207 2.59 -2.61 5.77
C LEU A 207 3.80 -3.41 6.26
N TYR A 208 4.87 -3.32 5.49
CA TYR A 208 6.19 -3.81 5.80
C TYR A 208 7.20 -2.73 5.45
N PHE A 209 7.96 -2.28 6.45
CA PHE A 209 9.07 -1.40 6.20
C PHE A 209 10.30 -2.21 5.80
N GLY A 210 10.91 -1.81 4.70
CA GLY A 210 12.21 -2.30 4.30
C GLY A 210 12.22 -2.97 2.94
N GLY A 211 13.15 -3.89 2.81
CA GLY A 211 13.70 -4.44 1.58
C GLY A 211 15.14 -4.83 1.86
N GLN A 212 15.89 -3.87 2.44
CA GLN A 212 17.28 -4.06 2.88
C GLN A 212 17.50 -3.70 4.35
N CYS A 213 16.69 -2.82 4.94
CA CYS A 213 16.92 -2.25 6.28
C CYS A 213 15.62 -2.11 7.10
N PRO A 214 15.68 -2.18 8.44
CA PRO A 214 14.54 -1.89 9.29
C PRO A 214 14.21 -0.39 9.30
N ALA A 215 13.05 -0.03 9.84
CA ALA A 215 12.62 1.36 9.91
C ALA A 215 13.56 2.21 10.77
N PRO A 216 14.05 3.36 10.28
CA PRO A 216 14.96 4.22 11.06
C PRO A 216 14.21 4.99 12.16
N GLN A 217 12.89 5.14 11.99
CA GLN A 217 11.96 5.75 12.93
C GLN A 217 10.59 5.07 12.78
N ALA A 218 9.61 5.46 13.61
CA ALA A 218 8.25 4.98 13.41
C ALA A 218 7.68 5.46 12.07
N VAL A 219 7.11 4.56 11.28
CA VAL A 219 6.51 4.86 9.97
C VAL A 219 5.10 4.31 9.91
N SER A 220 4.14 5.17 9.57
CA SER A 220 2.71 4.86 9.64
C SER A 220 1.95 5.15 8.35
N VAL A 221 1.05 4.23 8.02
CA VAL A 221 0.06 4.34 6.95
C VAL A 221 -1.31 3.97 7.53
N CYS A 222 -2.34 4.73 7.18
CA CYS A 222 -3.71 4.47 7.59
C CYS A 222 -4.50 3.82 6.46
N TYR A 223 -5.41 2.92 6.84
CA TYR A 223 -6.24 2.13 5.93
C TYR A 223 -7.72 2.36 6.24
N ASP A 224 -8.51 2.61 5.21
CA ASP A 224 -9.97 2.50 5.28
C ASP A 224 -10.34 1.09 4.81
N ARG A 225 -10.75 0.26 5.76
CA ARG A 225 -11.15 -1.12 5.54
C ARG A 225 -12.67 -1.17 5.64
N ALA A 226 -13.34 -1.21 4.48
CA ALA A 226 -14.76 -1.50 4.37
C ALA A 226 -15.01 -3.01 4.44
#